data_AF-A0A971LGI8-F1
#
_entry.id   AF-A0A971LGI8-F1
#
_cell.length_a   1.000
_cell.length_b   1.000
_cell.length_c   1.000
_cell.angle_alpha   90.00
_cell.angle_beta   90.00
_cell.angle_gamma   90.00
#
_symmetry.space_group_name_H-M   'P 1'
#
loop_
_entity.id
_entity.type
_entity.pdbx_description
1 polymer ?
#
loop_
_entity_poly.entity_id
_entity_poly.type
_entity_poly.pdbx_seq_one_letter_code
_entity_poly.pdbx_strand_id
1 'polypeptide(L)'
;MRQFVNELRALGAQAISINDERMVAMSEIRASNQDIIINGKNYDRRTVFEIKSIIDPAKEAYFLDYLDKVKVSVQTDLSADQYDIAIQTVDSVIIPALKEDSIAFKIDLLMPQAQ
;
A
#
# COMPACT_ATOMS: atom_id res chain seq x y z
N MET A 1 -5.28 1.35 6.34
CA MET A 1 -4.60 1.38 5.03
C MET A 1 -3.18 1.96 5.08
N ARG A 2 -2.98 3.27 5.32
CA ARG A 2 -1.63 3.90 5.34
C ARG A 2 -0.63 3.17 6.24
N GLN A 3 -1.08 2.73 7.42
CA GLN A 3 -0.25 1.95 8.34
C GLN A 3 0.28 0.66 7.69
N PHE A 4 -0.59 -0.21 7.15
CA PHE A 4 -0.16 -1.42 6.43
C PHE A 4 0.85 -1.16 5.33
N VAL A 5 0.69 -0.10 4.54
CA VAL A 5 1.67 0.25 3.49
C VAL A 5 3.03 0.62 4.09
N ASN A 6 3.04 1.36 5.20
CA ASN A 6 4.28 1.70 5.89
C ASN A 6 4.95 0.48 6.51
N GLU A 7 4.18 -0.43 7.11
CA GLU A 7 4.71 -1.67 7.67
C GLU A 7 5.31 -2.56 6.57
N LEU A 8 4.60 -2.75 5.45
CA LEU A 8 5.12 -3.49 4.30
C LEU A 8 6.44 -2.88 3.79
N ARG A 9 6.54 -1.56 3.70
CA ARG A 9 7.79 -0.87 3.34
C ARG A 9 8.90 -1.13 4.36
N ALA A 10 8.59 -1.03 5.65
CA ALA A 10 9.55 -1.24 6.73
C ALA A 10 10.09 -2.68 6.77
N LEU A 11 9.24 -3.65 6.46
CA LEU A 11 9.61 -5.07 6.37
C LEU A 11 10.41 -5.40 5.10
N GLY A 12 10.50 -4.47 4.14
CA GLY A 12 11.28 -4.62 2.92
C GLY A 12 10.50 -5.21 1.74
N ALA A 13 9.19 -4.94 1.65
CA ALA A 13 8.42 -5.25 0.44
C ALA A 13 9.07 -4.61 -0.80
N GLN A 14 9.22 -5.38 -1.87
CA GLN A 14 9.87 -4.95 -3.11
C GLN A 14 8.94 -4.10 -3.98
N ALA A 15 7.64 -4.35 -3.91
CA ALA A 15 6.63 -3.60 -4.65
C ALA A 15 5.30 -3.64 -3.90
N ILE A 16 4.53 -2.56 -3.96
CA ILE A 16 3.21 -2.45 -3.35
C ILE A 16 2.27 -1.75 -4.33
N SER A 17 1.01 -2.15 -4.38
CA SER A 17 -0.08 -1.38 -4.99
C SER A 17 -1.32 -1.35 -4.10
N ILE A 18 -2.13 -0.30 -4.25
CA ILE A 18 -3.45 -0.19 -3.63
C ILE A 18 -4.47 0.00 -4.75
N ASN A 19 -5.43 -0.92 -4.91
CA ASN A 19 -6.42 -0.89 -5.99
C ASN A 19 -5.77 -0.58 -7.36
N ASP A 20 -4.70 -1.30 -7.67
CA ASP A 20 -3.87 -1.18 -8.87
C ASP A 20 -3.16 0.17 -9.08
N GLU A 21 -3.14 1.05 -8.08
CA GLU A 21 -2.25 2.22 -8.08
C GLU A 21 -0.88 1.81 -7.50
N ARG A 22 0.16 1.85 -8.35
CA ARG A 22 1.54 1.54 -7.95
C ARG A 22 2.02 2.52 -6.89
N MET A 23 2.52 1.97 -5.79
CA MET A 23 3.16 2.75 -4.74
C MET A 23 4.66 2.90 -5.04
N VAL A 24 5.14 4.14 -4.95
CA VAL A 24 6.55 4.53 -4.98
C VAL A 24 6.88 5.41 -3.78
N ALA A 25 8.13 5.84 -3.66
CA ALA A 25 8.56 6.69 -2.55
C ALA A 25 7.75 8.00 -2.44
N MET A 26 7.41 8.60 -3.58
CA MET A 26 6.67 9.86 -3.65
C MET A 26 5.14 9.70 -3.70
N SER A 27 4.63 8.50 -3.45
CA SER A 27 3.18 8.25 -3.51
C SER A 27 2.42 8.90 -2.36
N GLU A 28 1.26 9.47 -2.69
CA GLU A 28 0.33 10.06 -1.73
C GLU A 28 -0.67 9.01 -1.22
N ILE A 29 -0.93 9.01 0.09
CA ILE A 29 -2.14 8.43 0.68
C ILE A 29 -2.72 9.47 1.62
N ARG A 30 -3.85 10.06 1.24
CA ARG A 30 -4.57 11.07 2.03
C ARG A 30 -5.98 10.56 2.34
N ALA A 31 -6.41 10.71 3.59
CA ALA A 31 -7.76 10.35 4.00
C ALA A 31 -8.50 11.58 4.53
N SER A 32 -9.76 11.73 4.15
CA SER A 32 -10.72 12.68 4.70
C SER A 32 -11.93 11.91 5.27
N ASN A 33 -12.97 12.62 5.71
CA ASN A 33 -14.17 11.98 6.24
C ASN A 33 -14.90 11.11 5.22
N GLN A 34 -14.91 11.52 3.94
CA GLN A 34 -15.67 10.84 2.88
C GLN A 34 -14.77 10.12 1.88
N ASP A 35 -13.54 10.61 1.71
CA ASP A 35 -12.70 10.26 0.58
C ASP A 35 -11.33 9.73 1.02
N ILE A 36 -10.78 8.84 0.22
CA ILE A 36 -9.37 8.43 0.27
C ILE A 36 -8.76 8.73 -1.09
N ILE A 37 -7.66 9.47 -1.08
CA ILE A 37 -6.93 9.87 -2.29
C ILE A 37 -5.60 9.13 -2.31
N ILE A 38 -5.35 8.42 -3.41
CA ILE A 38 -4.13 7.64 -3.65
C ILE A 38 -3.54 8.12 -4.98
N ASN A 39 -2.34 8.70 -4.95
CA ASN A 39 -1.69 9.29 -6.13
C ASN A 39 -2.65 10.20 -6.93
N GLY A 40 -3.42 11.06 -6.25
CA GLY A 40 -4.36 11.99 -6.89
C GLY A 40 -5.68 11.39 -7.35
N LYS A 41 -5.83 10.06 -7.34
CA LYS A 41 -7.10 9.39 -7.66
C LYS A 41 -7.98 9.31 -6.41
N ASN A 42 -9.22 9.77 -6.53
CA ASN A 42 -10.20 9.80 -5.45
C ASN A 42 -10.98 8.48 -5.38
N TYR A 43 -11.21 7.99 -4.17
CA TYR A 43 -12.00 6.81 -3.84
C TYR A 43 -12.96 7.15 -2.69
N ASP A 44 -14.21 6.66 -2.76
CA ASP A 44 -15.11 6.70 -1.62
C ASP A 44 -14.53 5.86 -0.48
N ARG A 45 -14.60 6.36 0.76
CA ARG A 45 -14.03 5.70 1.94
C ARG A 45 -14.62 4.30 2.23
N ARG A 46 -15.82 3.99 1.74
CA ARG A 46 -16.47 2.68 1.84
C ARG A 46 -16.00 1.69 0.78
N THR A 47 -15.16 2.13 -0.16
CA THR A 47 -14.56 1.25 -1.16
C THR A 47 -13.75 0.15 -0.46
N VAL A 48 -13.81 -1.07 -0.98
CA VAL A 48 -12.91 -2.14 -0.55
C VAL A 48 -11.52 -1.84 -1.11
N PHE A 49 -10.51 -1.79 -0.24
CA PHE A 49 -9.14 -1.52 -0.63
C PHE A 49 -8.31 -2.80 -0.58
N GLU A 50 -7.85 -3.23 -1.75
CA GLU A 50 -6.92 -4.33 -1.92
C GLU A 50 -5.48 -3.79 -1.92
N ILE A 51 -4.66 -4.29 -1.00
CA ILE A 51 -3.22 -4.01 -0.97
C ILE A 51 -2.49 -5.26 -1.46
N LYS A 52 -1.82 -5.15 -2.61
CA LYS A 52 -0.96 -6.20 -3.14
C LYS A 52 0.50 -5.86 -2.80
N SER A 53 1.29 -6.87 -2.46
CA SER A 53 2.71 -6.68 -2.15
C SER A 53 3.55 -7.85 -2.63
N ILE A 54 4.72 -7.57 -3.18
CA ILE A 54 5.77 -8.57 -3.45
C ILE A 54 6.77 -8.51 -2.30
N ILE A 55 7.01 -9.66 -1.68
CA ILE A 55 7.90 -9.81 -0.52
C ILE A 55 8.95 -10.87 -0.82
N ASP A 56 10.01 -10.91 -0.01
CA ASP A 56 10.96 -12.02 -0.01
C ASP A 56 10.24 -13.28 0.51
N PRO A 57 10.06 -14.36 -0.29
CA PRO A 57 9.37 -15.56 0.14
C PRO A 57 10.01 -16.21 1.37
N ALA A 58 11.33 -16.04 1.55
CA ALA A 58 12.03 -16.58 2.73
C ALA A 58 11.59 -15.90 4.04
N LYS A 59 10.90 -14.75 3.96
CA LYS A 59 10.39 -13.98 5.10
C LYS A 59 8.87 -14.05 5.23
N GLU A 60 8.18 -14.88 4.45
CA GLU A 60 6.71 -14.92 4.41
C GLU A 60 6.07 -15.06 5.79
N ALA A 61 6.49 -16.06 6.57
CA ALA A 61 5.95 -16.31 7.91
C ALA A 61 6.14 -15.12 8.86
N TYR A 62 7.27 -14.41 8.73
CA TYR A 62 7.55 -13.20 9.52
C TYR A 62 6.65 -12.03 9.11
N PHE A 63 6.44 -11.83 7.81
CA PHE A 63 5.49 -10.83 7.31
C PHE A 63 4.08 -11.11 7.82
N LEU A 64 3.61 -12.35 7.72
CA LEU A 64 2.26 -12.74 8.16
C LEU A 64 2.06 -12.48 9.65
N ASP A 65 2.94 -13.01 10.51
CA ASP A 65 2.86 -12.80 11.96
C ASP A 65 2.86 -11.31 12.34
N TYR A 66 3.69 -10.51 11.68
CA TYR A 66 3.74 -9.07 11.94
C TYR A 66 2.46 -8.35 11.46
N LEU A 67 1.99 -8.63 10.25
CA LEU A 67 0.80 -7.99 9.69
C LEU A 67 -0.48 -8.38 10.44
N ASP A 68 -0.56 -9.58 11.00
CA ASP A 68 -1.65 -10.00 11.88
C ASP A 68 -1.69 -9.17 13.17
N LYS A 69 -0.52 -8.87 13.77
CA LYS A 69 -0.44 -7.96 14.94
C LYS A 69 -0.89 -6.55 14.58
N VAL A 70 -0.49 -6.06 13.40
CA VAL A 70 -0.93 -4.76 12.89
C VAL A 70 -2.44 -4.74 12.67
N LYS A 71 -3.02 -5.80 12.10
CA LYS A 71 -4.46 -5.96 11.95
C LYS A 71 -5.18 -5.86 13.28
N VAL A 72 -4.75 -6.60 14.30
CA VAL A 72 -5.34 -6.55 15.64
C VAL A 72 -5.26 -5.13 16.24
N SER A 73 -4.12 -4.45 16.11
CA SER A 73 -3.96 -3.07 16.57
C SER A 73 -4.95 -2.12 15.87
N VAL A 74 -5.04 -2.19 14.54
CA VAL A 74 -5.93 -1.33 13.75
C VAL A 74 -7.39 -1.57 14.10
N GLN A 75 -7.81 -2.83 14.28
CA GLN A 75 -9.19 -3.16 14.66
C GLN A 75 -9.52 -2.69 16.07
N THR A 76 -8.54 -2.70 16.98
CA THR A 76 -8.71 -2.17 18.34
C THR A 76 -8.92 -0.65 18.33
N ASP A 77 -8.11 0.07 17.56
CA ASP A 77 -8.16 1.55 17.50
C ASP A 77 -9.41 2.09 16.79
N LEU A 78 -9.97 1.33 15.84
CA LEU A 78 -11.09 1.78 15.00
C LEU A 78 -12.47 1.33 15.49
N SER A 79 -12.55 0.71 16.67
CA SER A 79 -13.71 -0.08 17.14
C SER A 79 -13.97 -1.27 16.21
N ALA A 80 -13.90 -2.48 16.75
CA ALA A 80 -13.81 -3.73 15.99
C ALA A 80 -14.90 -3.95 14.91
N ASP A 81 -16.05 -3.30 15.03
CA ASP A 81 -17.22 -3.50 14.15
C ASP A 81 -17.19 -2.72 12.82
N GLN A 82 -16.20 -1.86 12.56
CA GLN A 82 -16.21 -1.02 11.35
C GLN A 82 -15.50 -1.60 10.12
N TYR A 83 -14.57 -2.54 10.28
CA TYR A 83 -13.73 -3.00 9.16
C TYR A 83 -13.36 -4.49 9.28
N ASP A 84 -13.67 -5.24 8.22
CA ASP A 84 -13.11 -6.56 8.01
C ASP A 84 -11.76 -6.44 7.28
N ILE A 85 -10.76 -7.17 7.77
CA ILE A 85 -9.39 -7.16 7.23
C ILE A 85 -8.96 -8.60 7.02
N ALA A 86 -8.75 -8.99 5.76
CA ALA A 86 -8.20 -10.29 5.40
C ALA A 86 -6.76 -10.13 4.88
N ILE A 87 -5.88 -11.05 5.30
CA ILE A 87 -4.50 -11.14 4.84
C ILE A 87 -4.34 -12.54 4.25
N GLN A 88 -3.83 -12.63 3.03
CA GLN A 88 -3.63 -13.89 2.32
C GLN A 88 -2.29 -13.87 1.58
N THR A 89 -1.62 -15.02 1.56
CA THR A 89 -0.48 -15.25 0.67
C THR A 89 -0.93 -15.96 -0.59
N VAL A 90 -0.25 -15.64 -1.70
CA VAL A 90 -0.50 -16.22 -3.02
C VAL A 90 0.84 -16.46 -3.69
N ASP A 91 0.94 -17.50 -4.52
CA ASP A 91 2.18 -17.88 -5.19
C ASP A 91 2.70 -16.80 -6.16
N SER A 92 1.79 -16.01 -6.72
CA SER A 92 2.14 -14.91 -7.62
C SER A 92 1.16 -13.76 -7.50
N VAL A 93 1.68 -12.54 -7.63
CA VAL A 93 0.89 -11.32 -7.64
C VAL A 93 1.45 -10.37 -8.69
N ILE A 94 0.56 -9.73 -9.44
CA ILE A 94 0.93 -8.72 -10.44
C ILE A 94 0.79 -7.35 -9.78
N ILE A 95 1.89 -6.60 -9.77
CA ILE A 95 1.90 -5.18 -9.39
C ILE A 95 2.04 -4.36 -10.66
N PRO A 96 1.08 -3.49 -11.01
CA PRO A 96 1.18 -2.68 -12.21
C PRO A 96 2.38 -1.74 -12.18
N ALA A 97 2.81 -1.33 -13.37
CA ALA A 97 3.78 -0.25 -13.53
C ALA A 97 3.18 1.06 -13.01
N LEU A 98 4.04 1.99 -12.58
CA LEU A 98 3.59 3.34 -12.27
C LEU A 98 3.16 4.01 -13.59
N LYS A 99 1.92 4.51 -13.63
CA LYS A 99 1.41 5.22 -14.81
C LYS A 99 2.18 6.52 -15.00
N GLU A 100 2.53 6.85 -16.24
CA GLU A 100 3.30 8.06 -16.57
C GLU A 100 2.54 9.36 -16.26
N ASP A 101 1.21 9.32 -16.30
CA ASP A 101 0.33 10.43 -15.93
C ASP A 101 0.07 10.53 -14.41
N SER A 102 0.63 9.61 -13.62
CA SER A 102 0.49 9.63 -12.17
C SER A 102 1.20 10.84 -11.58
N ILE A 103 0.58 11.49 -10.60
CA ILE A 103 1.25 12.58 -9.85
C ILE A 103 2.49 12.09 -9.07
N ALA A 104 2.65 10.78 -8.89
CA ALA A 104 3.84 10.18 -8.29
C ALA A 104 4.97 9.95 -9.32
N PHE A 105 4.67 10.09 -10.61
CA PHE A 105 5.62 10.02 -11.74
C PHE A 105 6.15 11.43 -12.09
N LYS A 106 6.69 12.15 -11.11
CA LYS A 106 7.24 13.51 -11.30
C LYS A 106 8.75 13.49 -11.42
N ILE A 107 9.23 13.08 -12.59
CA ILE A 107 10.66 13.01 -12.92
C ILE A 107 11.10 14.01 -13.98
N ASP A 108 10.16 14.79 -14.52
CA ASP A 108 10.34 15.74 -15.62
C ASP A 108 11.32 16.88 -15.32
N LEU A 109 11.50 17.20 -14.03
CA LEU A 109 12.46 18.19 -13.56
C LEU A 109 13.73 17.57 -12.95
N LEU A 110 13.85 16.24 -12.92
CA LEU A 110 15.04 15.57 -12.40
C LEU A 110 16.13 15.58 -13.47
N MET A 111 17.24 16.26 -13.16
CA MET A 111 18.43 16.30 -14.01
C MET A 111 19.47 15.34 -13.44
N PRO A 112 19.63 14.12 -13.99
CA PRO A 112 20.69 13.23 -13.56
C PRO A 112 22.05 13.88 -13.85
N GLN A 113 22.92 13.89 -12.84
CA GLN A 113 24.32 14.25 -13.07
C GLN A 113 24.98 13.09 -13.82
N ALA A 114 25.75 13.41 -14.87
CA ALA A 114 26.62 12.42 -15.49
C ALA A 114 27.62 11.95 -14.42
N GLN A 115 27.67 10.64 -14.20
CA GLN A 115 28.64 10.00 -13.31
C GLN A 115 30.02 9.93 -13.95
#